data_AF-A0A6I2ZUB9-F1
#
_entry.id   AF-A0A6I2ZUB9-F1
#
_cell.length_a   1.000
_cell.length_b   1.000
_cell.length_c   1.000
_cell.angle_alpha   90.00
_cell.angle_beta   90.00
_cell.angle_gamma   90.00
#
_symmetry.space_group_name_H-M   'P 1'
#
loop_
_entity.id
_entity.type
_entity.pdbx_description
1 polymer ?
#
loop_
_entity_poly.entity_id
_entity_poly.type
_entity_poly.pdbx_seq_one_letter_code
_entity_poly.pdbx_strand_id
1 'polypeptide(L)'
;MRNPMSLLFGSIPSPPFQELVLGPLHFRMYGLCIALGVLASVTLARHRWAARGGDPEDITTVALVAVPAGLIGARLYHVITDWPDLYSDGRWWPNAFLVWKGGLGI
;
A
#
# COMPACT_ATOMS: atom_id res chain seq x y z
N MET A 1 -30.62 -18.42 24.64
CA MET A 1 -29.29 -19.00 24.91
C MET A 1 -28.55 -19.15 23.59
N ARG A 2 -27.54 -18.31 23.29
CA ARG A 2 -26.75 -18.39 22.04
C ARG A 2 -25.65 -19.45 22.22
N ASN A 3 -25.63 -20.47 21.37
CA ASN A 3 -24.63 -21.54 21.41
C ASN A 3 -23.22 -20.97 21.15
N PRO A 4 -22.21 -21.26 22.00
CA PRO A 4 -20.84 -20.76 21.81
C PRO A 4 -20.15 -21.33 20.55
N MET A 5 -20.69 -22.38 19.93
CA MET A 5 -20.17 -22.99 18.71
C MET A 5 -20.45 -22.20 17.41
N SER A 6 -21.31 -21.18 17.43
CA SER A 6 -21.56 -20.36 16.23
C SER A 6 -20.47 -19.31 15.96
N LEU A 7 -19.58 -19.04 16.91
CA LEU A 7 -18.48 -18.08 16.76
C LEU A 7 -17.30 -18.62 15.93
N LEU A 8 -17.13 -19.95 15.86
CA LEU A 8 -16.01 -20.61 15.15
C LEU A 8 -16.16 -20.58 13.62
N PHE A 9 -17.39 -20.57 13.11
CA PHE A 9 -17.66 -20.51 11.66
C PHE A 9 -17.59 -19.09 11.07
N GLY A 10 -17.44 -18.06 11.91
CA GLY A 10 -17.34 -16.66 11.50
C GLY A 10 -15.98 -16.01 11.78
N SER A 11 -15.07 -16.71 12.47
CA SER A 11 -13.73 -16.19 12.74
C SER A 11 -12.79 -16.57 11.61
N ILE A 12 -12.43 -15.61 10.75
CA ILE A 12 -11.21 -15.73 9.94
C ILE A 12 -10.04 -15.46 10.90
N PRO A 13 -9.24 -16.47 11.26
CA PRO A 13 -8.12 -16.25 12.15
C PRO A 13 -7.14 -15.27 11.49
N SER A 14 -6.64 -14.31 12.27
CA SER A 14 -5.61 -13.40 11.79
C SER A 14 -4.38 -14.21 11.37
N PRO A 15 -3.73 -13.90 10.23
CA PRO A 15 -2.53 -14.59 9.80
C PRO A 15 -1.50 -14.60 10.94
N PRO A 16 -0.88 -15.76 11.25
CA PRO A 16 0.10 -15.86 12.33
C PRO A 16 1.41 -15.10 12.02
N PHE A 17 1.58 -14.63 10.78
CA PHE A 17 2.72 -13.85 10.32
C PHE A 17 2.24 -12.57 9.63
N GLN A 18 2.76 -11.42 10.05
CA GLN A 18 2.50 -10.11 9.43
C GLN A 18 3.75 -9.56 8.72
N GLU A 19 4.91 -10.14 9.02
CA GLU A 19 6.20 -9.76 8.47
C GLU A 19 6.93 -10.96 7.88
N LEU A 20 7.61 -10.69 6.77
CA LEU A 20 8.58 -11.56 6.14
C LEU A 20 9.96 -10.98 6.46
N VAL A 21 10.75 -11.71 7.25
CA VAL A 21 12.09 -11.28 7.66
C VAL A 21 13.12 -11.94 6.75
N LEU A 22 13.81 -11.13 5.94
CA LEU A 22 14.96 -11.55 5.13
C LEU A 22 16.21 -10.86 5.69
N GLY A 23 16.85 -11.51 6.65
CA GLY A 23 18.03 -10.95 7.33
C GLY A 23 17.70 -9.62 8.03
N PRO A 24 18.41 -8.51 7.74
CA PRO A 24 18.13 -7.20 8.33
C PRO A 24 16.90 -6.49 7.74
N LEU A 25 16.25 -7.07 6.72
CA LEU A 25 15.11 -6.46 6.04
C LEU A 25 13.80 -7.07 6.55
N HIS A 26 12.94 -6.22 7.11
CA HIS A 26 11.60 -6.58 7.54
C HIS A 26 10.57 -6.10 6.51
N PHE A 27 9.96 -7.03 5.77
CA PHE A 27 8.92 -6.73 4.80
C PHE A 27 7.54 -6.98 5.41
N ARG A 28 6.64 -6.01 5.33
CA ARG A 28 5.24 -6.20 5.73
C ARG A 28 4.48 -6.93 4.62
N MET A 29 3.68 -7.93 4.98
CA MET A 29 2.90 -8.71 3.99
C MET A 29 1.91 -7.85 3.20
N TYR A 30 1.29 -6.84 3.84
CA TYR A 30 0.39 -5.91 3.13
C TYR A 30 1.14 -5.13 2.04
N GLY A 31 2.40 -4.74 2.29
CA GLY A 31 3.23 -4.02 1.31
C GLY A 31 3.55 -4.90 0.11
N LEU A 32 3.86 -6.18 0.36
CA LEU A 32 4.01 -7.20 -0.68
C LEU A 32 2.73 -7.38 -1.49
N CYS A 33 1.56 -7.46 -0.84
CA CYS A 33 0.27 -7.55 -1.53
C CYS A 33 0.00 -6.33 -2.41
N ILE A 34 0.30 -5.12 -1.94
CA ILE A 34 0.15 -3.89 -2.74
C ILE A 34 1.08 -3.92 -3.95
N ALA A 35 2.35 -4.26 -3.77
CA ALA A 35 3.31 -4.35 -4.87
C ALA A 35 2.87 -5.37 -5.93
N LEU A 36 2.41 -6.55 -5.51
CA LEU A 36 1.84 -7.55 -6.43
C LEU A 36 0.58 -7.04 -7.12
N GLY A 37 -0.30 -6.34 -6.42
CA GLY A 37 -1.50 -5.72 -7.00
C GLY A 37 -1.16 -4.69 -8.08
N VAL A 38 -0.14 -3.86 -7.87
CA VAL A 38 0.36 -2.90 -8.86
C VAL A 38 0.95 -3.62 -10.08
N LEU A 39 1.77 -4.65 -9.87
CA LEU A 39 2.34 -5.43 -10.98
C LEU A 39 1.26 -6.11 -11.81
N ALA A 40 0.27 -6.72 -11.15
CA ALA A 40 -0.86 -7.36 -11.80
C ALA A 40 -1.71 -6.35 -12.58
N SER A 41 -1.99 -5.18 -12.01
CA SER A 41 -2.81 -4.15 -12.67
C SER A 41 -2.12 -3.57 -13.90
N VAL A 42 -0.81 -3.28 -13.84
CA VAL A 42 -0.03 -2.80 -14.99
C VAL A 42 0.03 -3.86 -16.08
N THR A 43 0.29 -5.12 -15.72
CA THR A 43 0.35 -6.23 -16.70
C THR A 43 -0.98 -6.41 -17.40
N LEU A 44 -2.09 -6.39 -16.65
CA LEU A 44 -3.44 -6.50 -17.20
C LEU A 44 -3.79 -5.30 -18.08
N ALA A 45 -3.45 -4.08 -17.67
CA ALA A 45 -3.69 -2.86 -18.43
C ALA A 45 -2.91 -2.86 -19.74
N ARG A 46 -1.63 -3.27 -19.72
CA ARG A 46 -0.80 -3.45 -20.92
C ARG A 46 -1.42 -4.44 -21.89
N HIS A 47 -1.82 -5.62 -21.39
CA HIS A 47 -2.44 -6.64 -22.23
C HIS A 47 -3.76 -6.16 -22.85
N ARG A 48 -4.59 -5.45 -22.07
CA ARG A 48 -5.88 -4.92 -22.55
C ARG A 48 -5.73 -3.75 -23.52
N TRP A 49 -4.67 -2.96 -23.37
CA TRP A 49 -4.35 -1.87 -24.29
C TRP A 49 -3.81 -2.41 -25.62
N ALA A 50 -2.92 -3.41 -25.56
CA ALA A 50 -2.44 -4.15 -26.73
C ALA A 50 -3.60 -4.73 -27.56
N ALA A 51 -4.55 -5.38 -26.89
CA ALA A 51 -5.72 -5.99 -27.53
C ALA A 51 -6.64 -4.97 -28.23
N ARG A 52 -6.52 -3.68 -27.90
CA ARG A 52 -7.24 -2.58 -28.54
C ARG A 52 -6.43 -1.91 -29.67
N GLY A 53 -5.25 -2.44 -29.98
CA GLY A 53 -4.34 -1.89 -30.99
C GLY A 53 -3.47 -0.73 -30.48
N GLY A 54 -3.44 -0.48 -29.17
CA GLY A 54 -2.56 0.51 -28.54
C GLY A 54 -1.19 -0.05 -28.21
N ASP A 55 -0.18 0.82 -28.04
CA ASP A 55 1.17 0.41 -27.68
C ASP A 55 1.27 0.10 -26.17
N PRO A 56 1.61 -1.13 -25.76
CA PRO A 56 1.81 -1.48 -24.34
C PRO A 56 2.88 -0.64 -23.63
N GLU A 57 3.79 0.01 -24.34
CA GLU A 57 4.74 0.99 -23.78
C GLU A 57 4.00 2.15 -23.11
N ASP A 58 2.92 2.67 -23.71
CA ASP A 58 2.16 3.81 -23.17
C ASP A 58 1.75 3.59 -21.72
N ILE A 59 1.21 2.40 -21.43
CA ILE A 59 0.75 2.01 -20.09
C ILE A 59 1.94 1.92 -19.12
N THR A 60 3.10 1.50 -19.62
CA THR A 60 4.32 1.42 -18.82
C THR A 60 4.81 2.82 -18.47
N THR A 61 4.84 3.74 -19.44
CA THR A 61 5.19 5.15 -19.24
C THR A 61 4.25 5.83 -18.23
N VAL A 62 2.95 5.59 -18.35
CA VAL A 62 1.96 6.11 -17.40
C VAL A 62 2.19 5.52 -16.01
N ALA A 63 2.42 4.20 -15.90
CA ALA A 63 2.66 3.54 -14.62
C ALA A 63 3.90 4.08 -13.91
N LEU A 64 4.97 4.40 -14.66
CA LEU A 64 6.20 4.98 -14.12
C LEU A 64 5.98 6.33 -13.42
N VAL A 65 4.97 7.11 -13.84
CA VAL A 65 4.62 8.38 -13.20
C VAL A 65 3.52 8.18 -12.13
N ALA A 66 2.53 7.36 -12.43
CA ALA A 66 1.37 7.14 -11.57
C ALA A 66 1.73 6.45 -10.25
N VAL A 67 2.65 5.46 -10.27
CA VAL A 67 3.03 4.73 -9.05
C VAL A 67 3.77 5.64 -8.05
N PRO A 68 4.81 6.40 -8.44
CA PRO A 68 5.43 7.39 -7.55
C PRO A 68 4.44 8.47 -7.09
N ALA A 69 3.61 9.00 -7.99
CA ALA A 69 2.62 10.01 -7.64
C ALA A 69 1.61 9.47 -6.59
N GLY A 70 1.18 8.22 -6.71
CA GLY A 70 0.31 7.56 -5.73
C GLY A 70 0.97 7.42 -4.36
N LEU A 71 2.25 7.06 -4.30
CA LEU A 71 3.00 6.97 -3.04
C LEU A 71 3.14 8.35 -2.37
N ILE A 72 3.43 9.39 -3.16
CA ILE A 72 3.50 10.77 -2.67
C ILE A 72 2.14 11.23 -2.14
N GLY A 73 1.07 10.96 -2.89
CA GLY A 73 -0.31 11.30 -2.49
C GLY A 73 -0.74 10.61 -1.19
N ALA A 74 -0.45 9.32 -1.05
CA ALA A 74 -0.72 8.57 0.18
C ALA A 74 0.01 9.17 1.39
N ARG A 75 1.27 9.59 1.20
CA ARG A 75 2.03 10.25 2.28
C ARG A 75 1.45 11.62 2.61
N LEU A 76 1.10 12.41 1.60
CA LEU A 76 0.50 13.72 1.79
C LEU A 76 -0.85 13.62 2.53
N TYR A 77 -1.69 12.65 2.16
CA TYR A 77 -2.97 12.37 2.82
C TYR A 77 -2.79 12.07 4.31
N HIS A 78 -1.81 11.23 4.65
CA HIS A 78 -1.49 10.92 6.05
C HIS A 78 -1.02 12.16 6.81
N VAL A 79 -0.11 12.95 6.22
CA VAL A 79 0.40 14.17 6.85
C VAL A 79 -0.72 15.18 7.10
N ILE A 80 -1.64 15.35 6.16
CA ILE A 80 -2.79 16.28 6.32
C ILE A 80 -3.74 15.79 7.41
N THR A 81 -4.03 14.50 7.46
CA THR A 81 -5.04 13.93 8.38
C THR A 81 -4.53 13.89 9.82
N ASP A 82 -3.27 13.52 10.04
CA ASP A 82 -2.67 13.39 11.38
C ASP A 82 -1.90 14.66 11.81
N TRP A 83 -2.18 15.78 11.15
CA TRP A 83 -1.52 17.06 11.39
C TRP A 83 -1.59 17.55 12.86
N PRO A 84 -2.74 17.47 13.57
CA PRO A 84 -2.84 17.96 14.94
C PRO A 84 -2.01 17.16 15.94
N ASP A 85 -1.93 15.84 15.77
CA ASP A 85 -1.37 14.91 16.75
C ASP A 85 0.14 14.64 16.55
N LEU A 86 0.66 14.71 15.31
CA LEU A 86 2.04 14.32 15.00
C LEU A 86 2.94 15.47 14.51
N TYR A 87 2.37 16.61 14.08
CA TYR A 87 3.12 17.63 13.34
C TYR A 87 3.01 19.06 13.90
N SER A 88 2.16 19.30 14.91
CA SER A 88 1.92 20.61 15.55
C SER A 88 3.11 21.13 16.38
N ASP A 89 3.98 20.26 16.91
CA ASP A 89 5.13 20.60 17.77
C ASP A 89 6.40 21.10 17.03
N GLY A 90 6.28 21.55 15.78
CA GLY A 90 7.35 22.28 15.07
C GLY A 90 8.48 21.41 14.45
N ARG A 91 8.43 20.08 14.53
CA ARG A 91 9.39 19.15 13.87
C ARG A 91 8.84 18.51 12.59
N TRP A 92 7.95 19.21 11.90
CA TRP A 92 7.16 18.64 10.81
C TRP A 92 7.97 18.35 9.55
N TRP A 93 8.98 19.17 9.26
CA TRP A 93 9.74 19.11 8.01
C TRP A 93 10.51 17.79 7.80
N PRO A 94 11.32 17.28 8.76
CA PRO A 94 11.98 15.99 8.56
C PRO A 94 11.00 14.82 8.62
N ASN A 95 10.01 14.88 9.52
CA ASN A 95 9.09 13.77 9.78
C ASN A 95 8.13 13.50 8.61
N ALA A 96 7.75 14.52 7.83
CA ALA A 96 6.88 14.35 6.67
C ALA A 96 7.49 13.44 5.59
N PHE A 97 8.82 13.41 5.44
CA PHE A 97 9.52 12.60 4.44
C PHE A 97 9.94 11.20 4.94
N LEU A 98 9.82 10.91 6.23
CA LEU A 98 10.21 9.63 6.82
C LEU A 98 9.16 8.53 6.52
N VAL A 99 9.03 8.14 5.26
CA VAL A 99 8.11 7.06 4.82
C VAL A 99 8.43 5.71 5.48
N TRP A 100 9.69 5.51 5.91
CA TRP A 100 10.16 4.30 6.59
C TRP A 100 9.86 4.24 8.09
N LYS A 101 9.40 5.33 8.71
CA LYS A 101 8.95 5.30 10.12
C LYS A 101 7.51 4.81 10.30
N GLY A 102 6.86 4.40 9.22
CA GLY A 102 5.42 4.15 9.20
C GLY A 102 4.62 5.43 8.94
N GLY A 103 3.30 5.32 8.87
CA GLY A 103 2.42 6.45 8.56
C GLY A 103 2.21 6.67 7.06
N LEU A 104 2.01 5.61 6.29
CA LEU A 104 1.28 5.73 5.04
C LEU A 104 -0.17 5.40 5.40
N GLY A 105 -0.89 6.41 5.89
CA GLY A 105 -2.33 6.29 6.09
C GLY A 105 -3.01 5.91 4.78
N ILE A 106 -3.83 4.88 4.83
CA ILE A 106 -4.88 4.60 3.85
C ILE A 106 -6.22 4.97 4.46
#